data_AF-A0A7K1DZR3-F1
#
_entry.id   AF-A0A7K1DZR3-F1
#
_cell.length_a   1.000
_cell.length_b   1.000
_cell.length_c   1.000
_cell.angle_alpha   90.00
_cell.angle_beta   90.00
_cell.angle_gamma   90.00
#
_symmetry.space_group_name_H-M   'P 1'
#
loop_
_entity.id
_entity.type
_entity.pdbx_description
1 polymer ?
#
loop_
_entity_poly.entity_id
_entity_poly.type
_entity_poly.pdbx_seq_one_letter_code
_entity_poly.pdbx_strand_id
1 'polypeptide(L)'
;MKNDVPLTPGGYFGSKGNGARLISSTNPQKAASDFWNKARVGGIEVKIAEGVTGALFADNSMIVFRPQSSVKDSPVIEFNLKNSHSGVAPKFKIHFVKK
;
A
#
# COMPACT_ATOMS: atom_id res chain seq x y z
N MET A 1 10.52 -6.50 -15.98
CA MET A 1 9.41 -6.56 -15.01
C MET A 1 8.12 -6.40 -15.81
N LYS A 2 7.26 -7.43 -15.85
CA LYS A 2 5.90 -7.28 -16.39
C LYS A 2 5.09 -6.43 -15.40
N ASN A 3 4.10 -5.70 -15.90
CA ASN A 3 3.26 -4.76 -15.13
C ASN A 3 2.42 -5.48 -14.07
N ASP A 4 3.03 -5.85 -12.93
CA ASP A 4 2.38 -6.66 -11.89
C ASP A 4 1.41 -5.85 -11.00
N VAL A 5 1.30 -4.53 -11.21
CA VAL A 5 0.36 -3.69 -10.49
C VAL A 5 -0.35 -2.75 -11.47
N PRO A 6 -1.65 -2.95 -11.73
CA PRO A 6 -2.38 -2.08 -12.66
C PRO A 6 -2.46 -0.66 -12.07
N LEU A 7 -2.13 0.32 -12.90
CA LEU A 7 -2.30 1.74 -12.62
C LEU A 7 -3.60 2.21 -13.27
N THR A 8 -4.46 2.83 -12.49
CA THR A 8 -5.66 3.50 -13.02
C THR A 8 -5.31 4.89 -13.57
N PRO A 9 -6.12 5.45 -14.49
CA PRO A 9 -5.96 6.83 -14.95
C PRO A 9 -5.93 7.88 -13.82
N GLY A 10 -6.51 7.57 -12.66
CA GLY A 10 -6.47 8.42 -11.46
C GLY A 10 -5.25 8.22 -10.56
N GLY A 11 -4.21 7.51 -11.02
CA GLY A 11 -2.97 7.29 -10.27
C GLY A 11 -3.04 6.23 -9.16
N TYR A 12 -4.14 5.47 -9.06
CA TYR A 12 -4.26 4.38 -8.08
C TYR A 12 -3.68 3.08 -8.59
N PHE A 13 -3.01 2.35 -7.71
CA PHE A 13 -2.63 0.96 -7.90
C PHE A 13 -3.82 0.01 -7.69
N GLY A 14 -3.82 -1.15 -8.35
CA GLY A 14 -4.80 -2.21 -8.17
C GLY A 14 -6.16 -1.93 -8.84
N SER A 15 -7.12 -2.84 -8.69
CA SER A 15 -8.52 -2.67 -9.09
C SER A 15 -9.36 -2.02 -7.99
N LYS A 16 -10.57 -1.53 -8.31
CA LYS A 16 -11.46 -0.90 -7.32
C LYS A 16 -12.15 -2.00 -6.50
N GLY A 17 -12.02 -1.93 -5.17
CA GLY A 17 -12.78 -2.73 -4.22
C GLY A 17 -13.74 -1.88 -3.38
N ASN A 18 -14.34 -2.49 -2.34
CA ASN A 18 -15.19 -1.77 -1.40
C ASN A 18 -14.35 -0.98 -0.39
N GLY A 19 -14.25 0.35 -0.58
CA GLY A 19 -13.47 1.23 0.31
C GLY A 19 -11.95 1.02 0.27
N ALA A 20 -11.44 0.30 -0.74
CA ALA A 20 -10.02 -0.02 -0.91
C ALA A 20 -9.67 -0.26 -2.37
N ARG A 21 -8.37 -0.33 -2.66
CA ARG A 21 -7.82 -0.92 -3.88
C ARG A 21 -7.48 -2.38 -3.65
N LEU A 22 -7.54 -3.20 -4.68
CA LEU A 22 -7.23 -4.63 -4.61
C LEU A 22 -6.09 -4.98 -5.56
N ILE A 23 -5.11 -5.73 -5.06
CA ILE A 23 -4.09 -6.39 -5.88
C ILE A 23 -4.21 -7.89 -5.64
N SER A 24 -4.66 -8.63 -6.65
CA SER A 24 -4.77 -10.09 -6.58
C SER A 24 -3.44 -10.76 -6.91
N SER A 25 -3.00 -11.70 -6.08
CA SER A 25 -1.75 -12.45 -6.25
C SER A 25 -1.92 -13.90 -5.80
N THR A 26 -1.12 -14.82 -6.35
CA THR A 26 -1.03 -16.20 -5.84
C THR A 26 -0.38 -16.26 -4.46
N ASN A 27 0.47 -15.28 -4.13
CA ASN A 27 1.07 -15.09 -2.81
C ASN A 27 0.93 -13.63 -2.37
N PRO A 28 -0.17 -13.28 -1.66
CA PRO A 28 -0.45 -11.91 -1.22
C PRO A 28 0.63 -11.33 -0.31
N GLN A 29 1.20 -12.13 0.59
CA GLN A 29 2.25 -11.70 1.50
C GLN A 29 3.52 -11.29 0.78
N LYS A 30 3.96 -12.11 -0.18
CA LYS A 30 5.13 -11.76 -0.99
C LYS A 30 4.87 -10.51 -1.82
N ALA A 31 3.70 -10.41 -2.47
CA ALA A 31 3.36 -9.25 -3.29
C ALA A 31 3.30 -7.95 -2.47
N ALA A 32 2.73 -8.02 -1.26
CA ALA A 32 2.69 -6.87 -0.35
C ALA A 32 4.08 -6.47 0.13
N SER A 33 4.92 -7.43 0.53
CA SER A 33 6.30 -7.16 0.93
C SER A 33 7.14 -6.55 -0.19
N ASP A 34 7.03 -7.09 -1.41
CA ASP A 34 7.72 -6.54 -2.58
C ASP A 34 7.24 -5.13 -2.92
N PHE A 35 5.93 -4.86 -2.81
CA PHE A 35 5.37 -3.54 -3.01
C PHE A 35 5.84 -2.57 -1.93
N TRP A 36 5.80 -2.96 -0.65
CA TRP A 36 6.27 -2.18 0.49
C TRP A 36 7.74 -1.78 0.32
N ASN A 37 8.60 -2.73 -0.04
CA ASN A 37 10.03 -2.48 -0.25
C ASN A 37 10.31 -1.44 -1.33
N LYS A 38 9.44 -1.31 -2.33
CA LYS A 38 9.52 -0.26 -3.35
C LYS A 38 8.90 1.05 -2.86
N ALA A 39 7.73 0.97 -2.24
CA ALA A 39 6.95 2.14 -1.83
C ALA A 39 7.63 2.94 -0.71
N ARG A 40 8.38 2.28 0.18
CA ARG A 40 9.03 2.92 1.35
C ARG A 40 10.31 3.69 1.02
N VAL A 41 10.87 3.52 -0.18
CA VAL A 41 12.18 4.11 -0.55
C VAL A 41 12.11 5.63 -0.45
N GLY A 42 13.10 6.23 0.22
CA GLY A 42 13.17 7.68 0.46
C GLY A 42 12.41 8.15 1.71
N GLY A 43 11.63 7.28 2.35
CA GLY A 43 11.03 7.53 3.65
C GLY A 43 11.93 7.02 4.79
N ILE A 44 11.76 7.63 5.97
CA ILE A 44 12.37 7.15 7.22
C ILE A 44 11.46 6.06 7.78
N GLU A 45 12.00 4.86 7.95
CA GLU A 45 11.25 3.73 8.50
C GLU A 45 10.99 3.92 10.00
N VAL A 46 9.74 3.72 10.41
CA VAL A 46 9.29 3.89 11.80
C VAL A 46 8.46 2.69 12.23
N LYS A 47 8.63 2.26 13.48
CA LYS A 47 7.75 1.26 14.10
C LYS A 47 6.47 1.94 14.55
N ILE A 48 5.32 1.50 14.03
CA ILE A 48 4.00 2.06 14.40
C ILE A 48 3.36 1.24 15.52
N ALA A 49 3.42 -0.08 15.40
CA ALA A 49 2.94 -1.03 16.40
C ALA A 49 3.70 -2.36 16.26
N GLU A 50 3.38 -3.35 17.07
CA GLU A 50 3.91 -4.70 16.88
C GLU A 50 3.51 -5.26 15.51
N GLY A 51 4.50 -5.66 14.71
CA GLY A 51 4.29 -6.15 13.35
C GLY A 51 3.82 -5.11 12.33
N VAL A 52 3.70 -3.82 12.69
CA VAL A 52 3.26 -2.74 11.77
C VAL A 52 4.36 -1.70 11.63
N THR A 53 4.74 -1.44 10.38
CA THR A 53 5.83 -0.52 10.04
C THR A 53 5.30 0.60 9.17
N GLY A 54 5.82 1.81 9.39
CA GLY A 54 5.56 3.00 8.59
C GLY A 54 6.81 3.52 7.91
N ALA A 55 6.63 4.33 6.88
CA ALA A 55 7.67 5.12 6.22
C ALA A 55 7.17 6.56 6.19
N LEU A 56 7.86 7.44 6.93
CA LEU A 56 7.57 8.87 7.01
C LEU A 56 8.44 9.62 6.00
N PHE A 57 7.81 10.41 5.13
CA PHE A 57 8.47 11.17 4.08
C PHE A 57 8.64 12.64 4.49
N ALA A 58 9.55 13.35 3.80
CA ALA A 58 9.92 14.73 4.13
C ALA A 58 8.75 15.73 4.02
N ASP A 59 7.75 15.43 3.21
CA ASP A 59 6.51 16.22 3.07
C ASP A 59 5.46 15.91 4.15
N ASN A 60 5.82 15.07 5.14
CA ASN A 60 4.94 14.48 6.17
C ASN A 60 3.89 13.49 5.63
N SER A 61 4.02 13.02 4.40
CA SER A 61 3.29 11.85 3.93
C SER A 61 3.76 10.60 4.70
N MET A 62 2.85 9.65 4.91
CA MET A 62 3.17 8.38 5.57
C MET A 62 2.56 7.21 4.82
N ILE A 63 3.36 6.18 4.58
CA ILE A 63 2.89 4.88 4.07
C ILE A 63 3.02 3.88 5.21
N VAL A 64 2.00 3.07 5.45
CA VAL A 64 1.97 2.07 6.52
C VAL A 64 1.80 0.69 5.91
N PHE A 65 2.66 -0.25 6.28
CA PHE A 65 2.53 -1.66 5.95
C PHE A 65 2.03 -2.46 7.15
N ARG A 66 0.91 -3.17 6.94
CA ARG A 66 0.32 -4.12 7.86
C ARG A 66 0.40 -5.51 7.23
N PRO A 67 1.35 -6.37 7.63
CA PRO A 67 1.48 -7.74 7.14
C PRO A 67 0.25 -8.60 7.42
N GLN A 68 -0.52 -8.25 8.45
CA GLN A 68 -1.77 -8.90 8.81
C GLN A 68 -2.82 -7.83 9.10
N SER A 69 -4.00 -7.98 8.51
CA SER A 69 -5.19 -7.19 8.86
C SER A 69 -6.17 -8.03 9.68
N SER A 70 -7.40 -7.55 9.90
CA SER A 70 -8.44 -8.32 10.58
C SER A 70 -8.83 -9.60 9.83
N VAL A 71 -8.49 -9.69 8.53
CA VAL A 71 -8.70 -10.88 7.71
C VAL A 71 -7.37 -11.63 7.57
N LYS A 72 -7.42 -12.95 7.82
CA LYS A 72 -6.25 -13.81 7.68
C LYS A 72 -5.66 -13.75 6.28
N ASP A 73 -4.33 -13.63 6.19
CA ASP A 73 -3.58 -13.63 4.93
C ASP A 73 -3.95 -12.48 3.98
N SER A 74 -4.47 -11.37 4.53
CA SER A 74 -4.80 -10.16 3.79
C SER A 74 -3.89 -9.00 4.24
N PRO A 75 -2.64 -8.93 3.75
CA PRO A 75 -1.76 -7.80 4.02
C PRO A 75 -2.31 -6.52 3.38
N VAL A 76 -2.03 -5.39 4.03
CA VAL A 76 -2.54 -4.07 3.65
C VAL A 76 -1.41 -3.06 3.62
N ILE A 77 -1.44 -2.19 2.61
CA ILE A 77 -0.61 -0.99 2.57
C ILE A 77 -1.53 0.23 2.53
N GLU A 78 -1.35 1.14 3.48
CA GLU A 78 -2.12 2.37 3.63
C GLU A 78 -1.25 3.56 3.26
N PHE A 79 -1.80 4.45 2.45
CA PHE A 79 -1.19 5.70 2.04
C PHE A 79 -1.92 6.85 2.72
N ASN A 80 -1.15 7.70 3.42
CA ASN A 80 -1.61 8.95 4.02
C ASN A 80 -0.73 10.06 3.44
N LEU A 81 -1.12 10.59 2.29
CA LEU A 81 -0.37 11.59 1.53
C LEU A 81 -0.74 13.00 1.99
N LYS A 82 0.26 13.83 2.25
CA LYS A 82 0.10 15.26 2.48
C LYS A 82 0.28 15.97 1.14
N ASN A 83 -0.68 16.82 0.77
CA ASN A 83 -0.66 17.61 -0.46
C ASN A 83 -0.79 16.81 -1.77
N SER A 84 -1.85 15.98 -1.88
CA SER A 84 -2.19 15.29 -3.13
C SER A 84 -2.68 16.26 -4.21
N HIS A 85 -1.77 16.77 -5.05
CA HIS A 85 -2.08 17.72 -6.13
C HIS A 85 -2.58 17.05 -7.43
N SER A 86 -2.66 15.71 -7.47
CA SER A 86 -2.76 14.91 -8.72
C SER A 86 -4.05 14.08 -8.88
N GLY A 87 -5.13 14.41 -8.17
CA GLY A 87 -6.40 13.64 -8.25
C GLY A 87 -6.36 12.27 -7.55
N VAL A 88 -5.23 11.91 -6.94
CA VAL A 88 -5.10 10.78 -6.02
C VAL A 88 -5.71 11.18 -4.67
N ALA A 89 -6.50 10.30 -4.07
CA ALA A 89 -7.05 10.54 -2.74
C ALA A 89 -5.90 10.69 -1.73
N PRO A 90 -5.96 11.71 -0.83
CA PRO A 90 -4.93 11.91 0.18
C PRO A 90 -4.83 10.73 1.16
N LYS A 91 -5.87 9.90 1.22
CA LYS A 91 -5.89 8.65 1.98
C LYS A 91 -6.49 7.53 1.17
N PHE A 92 -5.75 6.45 1.00
CA PHE A 92 -6.27 5.21 0.42
C PHE A 92 -5.49 4.01 0.93
N LYS A 93 -6.05 2.81 0.74
CA LYS A 93 -5.42 1.55 1.13
C LYS A 93 -5.51 0.54 0.02
N ILE A 94 -4.53 -0.35 -0.02
CA ILE A 94 -4.44 -1.46 -0.95
C ILE A 94 -4.48 -2.75 -0.13
N HIS A 95 -5.46 -3.60 -0.40
CA HIS A 95 -5.49 -4.96 0.10
C HIS A 95 -4.87 -5.89 -0.94
N PHE A 96 -3.93 -6.71 -0.50
CA PHE A 96 -3.38 -7.78 -1.30
C PHE A 96 -4.20 -9.04 -1.01
N VAL A 97 -4.83 -9.58 -2.03
CA VAL A 97 -5.80 -10.68 -1.89
C VAL A 97 -5.36 -11.88 -2.70
N LYS A 98 -5.75 -13.08 -2.25
CA LYS A 98 -5.48 -14.30 -3.00
C LYS A 98 -6.29 -14.28 -4.29
N LYS A 99 -5.65 -14.65 -5.41
CA LYS A 99 -6.32 -14.87 -6.69
C LYS A 99 -7.17 -16.13 -6.65
#